data_AF-A0A165NXX1-F1
#
_entry.id   AF-A0A165NXX1-F1
#
_cell.length_a   1.000
_cell.length_b   1.000
_cell.length_c   1.000
_cell.angle_alpha   90.00
_cell.angle_beta   90.00
_cell.angle_gamma   90.00
#
_symmetry.space_group_name_H-M   'P 1'
#
loop_
_entity.id
_entity.type
_entity.pdbx_description
1 polymer ?
#
loop_
_entity_poly.entity_id
_entity_poly.type
_entity_poly.pdbx_seq_one_letter_code
_entity_poly.pdbx_strand_id
1 'polypeptide(L)'
;SDSMCVNDPIATLVSCEDKVFLCIGVILAIKRDNHSVMSLSSDLLVESTVDIRFQIIRLRSVVDTDRGDDSGNWRWTQQHYDGTFTTPGRFVEPVNPEVFGTSSGQAHLSFTSAELRTLASALYGQLSKTDLNCLPSVKRTIGFPYRFEGLSFHLVEPHLITSAEKACFACVREGNDPTSDTLAERFCPRCEPAVALDWKDAPAVLNHMAAHILHDPFIRDSVEPCGFCLRPSPQCVIYLRKGKGKKRGPQVDYVKSKGCERLVKFAYGPASTSKPNSPSSNVPIVCPLCPDHAPAVWKYNFASHFERTHPRSAREKYEDIFKIEGAERHGILATWNARHTARATVAKSNTTHLAISDSHRAVLPL
;
A
#
# COMPACT_ATOMS: atom_id res chain seq x y z
N SER A 1 1.51 19.63 -26.40
CA SER A 1 0.73 18.81 -25.46
C SER A 1 1.61 17.64 -25.12
N ASP A 2 2.04 17.50 -23.87
CA ASP A 2 2.98 16.44 -23.50
C ASP A 2 2.22 15.12 -23.42
N SER A 3 2.31 14.34 -24.50
CA SER A 3 1.73 13.00 -24.58
C SER A 3 2.80 11.97 -24.27
N MET A 4 2.45 11.01 -23.41
CA MET A 4 3.28 9.87 -23.06
C MET A 4 2.87 8.67 -23.91
N CYS A 5 3.84 7.91 -24.40
CA CYS A 5 3.67 6.79 -25.31
C CYS A 5 4.25 5.48 -24.72
N VAL A 6 3.82 4.34 -25.25
CA VAL A 6 4.50 3.06 -24.96
C VAL A 6 5.99 3.18 -25.35
N ASN A 7 6.86 2.63 -24.49
CA ASN A 7 8.32 2.74 -24.48
C ASN A 7 8.91 4.06 -23.95
N ASP A 8 8.09 5.04 -23.57
CA ASP A 8 8.62 6.23 -22.92
C ASP A 8 9.11 5.90 -21.50
N PRO A 9 10.18 6.59 -21.03
CA PRO A 9 10.65 6.45 -19.67
C PRO A 9 9.74 7.22 -18.69
N ILE A 10 9.55 6.64 -17.51
CA ILE A 10 8.74 7.20 -16.44
C ILE A 10 9.42 7.08 -15.09
N ALA A 11 9.08 7.96 -14.17
CA ALA A 11 9.35 7.83 -12.74
C ALA A 11 8.08 7.41 -12.00
N THR A 12 8.22 6.49 -11.04
CA THR A 12 7.14 6.12 -10.11
C THR A 12 7.73 5.58 -8.80
N LEU A 13 6.87 5.27 -7.83
CA LEU A 13 7.27 4.73 -6.54
C LEU A 13 6.90 3.25 -6.41
N VAL A 14 7.75 2.50 -5.73
CA VAL A 14 7.55 1.07 -5.42
C VAL A 14 7.84 0.79 -3.96
N SER A 15 7.24 -0.26 -3.42
CA SER A 15 7.59 -0.78 -2.09
C SER A 15 8.61 -1.91 -2.20
N CYS A 16 9.75 -1.79 -1.51
CA CYS A 16 10.78 -2.84 -1.43
C CYS A 16 11.26 -2.96 0.02
N GLU A 17 11.23 -4.17 0.59
CA GLU A 17 11.56 -4.42 2.01
C GLU A 17 10.92 -3.39 2.94
N ASP A 18 9.63 -3.14 2.71
CA ASP A 18 8.77 -2.29 3.53
C ASP A 18 9.16 -0.81 3.55
N LYS A 19 9.92 -0.37 2.56
CA LYS A 19 10.28 1.03 2.33
C LYS A 19 9.83 1.47 0.96
N VAL A 20 9.61 2.77 0.79
CA VAL A 20 9.20 3.35 -0.49
C VAL A 20 10.44 3.86 -1.21
N PHE A 21 10.62 3.43 -2.45
CA PHE A 21 11.74 3.80 -3.30
C PHE A 21 11.25 4.38 -4.61
N LEU A 22 11.97 5.36 -5.13
CA LEU A 22 11.86 5.74 -6.54
C LEU A 22 12.34 4.59 -7.41
N CYS A 23 11.62 4.35 -8.51
CA CYS A 23 12.11 3.59 -9.62
C CYS A 23 11.90 4.35 -10.93
N ILE A 24 12.82 4.15 -11.87
CA ILE A 24 12.64 4.56 -13.26
C ILE A 24 12.20 3.32 -14.04
N GLY A 25 11.15 3.47 -14.83
CA GLY A 25 10.58 2.41 -15.64
C GLY A 25 10.44 2.80 -17.10
N VAL A 26 10.19 1.80 -17.94
CA VAL A 26 9.77 1.98 -19.33
C VAL A 26 8.34 1.45 -19.45
N ILE A 27 7.49 2.22 -20.12
CA ILE A 27 6.08 1.87 -20.29
C ILE A 27 5.96 0.70 -21.27
N LEU A 28 5.27 -0.34 -20.84
CA LEU A 28 4.95 -1.50 -21.68
C LEU A 28 3.53 -1.44 -22.23
N ALA A 29 2.58 -0.89 -21.46
CA ALA A 29 1.20 -0.71 -21.89
C ALA A 29 0.51 0.39 -21.08
N ILE A 30 -0.37 1.13 -21.75
CA ILE A 30 -1.26 2.11 -21.13
C ILE A 30 -2.68 1.59 -21.23
N LYS A 31 -3.41 1.57 -20.12
CA LYS A 31 -4.84 1.24 -20.09
C LYS A 31 -5.65 2.42 -19.62
N ARG A 32 -6.75 2.73 -20.32
CA ARG A 32 -7.77 3.69 -19.91
C ARG A 32 -9.14 3.04 -20.05
N ASP A 33 -9.95 3.09 -18.99
CA ASP A 33 -11.28 2.46 -18.96
C ASP A 33 -11.23 0.98 -19.39
N ASN A 34 -10.17 0.27 -18.98
CA ASN A 34 -9.88 -1.12 -19.34
C ASN A 34 -9.61 -1.38 -20.85
N HIS A 35 -9.38 -0.34 -21.64
CA HIS A 35 -8.95 -0.43 -23.04
C HIS A 35 -7.47 -0.07 -23.17
N SER A 36 -6.73 -0.82 -24.01
CA SER A 36 -5.33 -0.52 -24.28
C SER A 36 -5.22 0.66 -25.24
N VAL A 37 -4.37 1.62 -24.92
CA VAL A 37 -4.05 2.77 -25.78
C VAL A 37 -2.53 2.85 -26.00
N MET A 38 -2.11 3.40 -27.13
CA MET A 38 -0.68 3.53 -27.47
C MET A 38 -0.04 4.79 -26.90
N SER A 39 -0.85 5.83 -26.68
CA SER A 39 -0.44 7.11 -26.10
C SER A 39 -1.55 7.70 -25.25
N LEU A 40 -1.17 8.59 -24.33
CA LEU A 40 -2.06 9.27 -23.41
C LEU A 40 -1.53 10.68 -23.11
N SER A 41 -2.41 11.69 -23.08
CA SER A 41 -2.03 13.02 -22.59
C SER A 41 -1.67 12.96 -21.11
N SER A 42 -0.60 13.65 -20.70
CA SER A 42 -0.16 13.68 -19.30
C SER A 42 -1.25 14.20 -18.36
N ASP A 43 -2.08 15.13 -18.83
CA ASP A 43 -3.24 15.66 -18.07
C ASP A 43 -4.26 14.59 -17.68
N LEU A 44 -4.31 13.46 -18.41
CA LEU A 44 -5.24 12.37 -18.15
C LEU A 44 -4.69 11.35 -17.14
N LEU A 45 -3.42 11.44 -16.75
CA LEU A 45 -2.81 10.52 -15.78
C LEU A 45 -3.51 10.58 -14.42
N VAL A 46 -4.06 11.74 -14.05
CA VAL A 46 -4.79 11.92 -12.79
C VAL A 46 -6.12 11.15 -12.74
N GLU A 47 -6.64 10.69 -13.87
CA GLU A 47 -7.89 9.94 -13.94
C GLU A 47 -7.76 8.58 -13.22
N SER A 48 -8.74 8.24 -12.38
CA SER A 48 -8.75 6.97 -11.64
C SER A 48 -8.93 5.72 -12.51
N THR A 49 -9.21 5.89 -13.80
CA THR A 49 -9.44 4.81 -14.76
C THR A 49 -8.20 4.49 -15.59
N VAL A 50 -7.09 5.20 -15.34
CA VAL A 50 -5.81 5.00 -16.01
C VAL A 50 -4.91 4.08 -15.18
N ASP A 51 -4.43 3.01 -15.82
CA ASP A 51 -3.42 2.10 -15.27
C ASP A 51 -2.22 2.04 -16.23
N ILE A 52 -1.02 2.15 -15.67
CA ILE A 52 0.24 2.08 -16.42
C ILE A 52 0.95 0.77 -16.07
N ARG A 53 1.21 -0.06 -17.09
CA ARG A 53 2.07 -1.23 -16.97
C ARG A 53 3.47 -0.88 -17.42
N PHE A 54 4.45 -1.16 -16.58
CA PHE A 54 5.84 -0.78 -16.82
C PHE A 54 6.83 -1.86 -16.38
N GLN A 55 8.08 -1.69 -16.79
CA GLN A 55 9.21 -2.50 -16.34
C GLN A 55 10.32 -1.58 -15.83
N ILE A 56 10.83 -1.86 -14.64
CA ILE A 56 11.90 -1.06 -14.02
C ILE A 56 13.18 -1.23 -14.82
N ILE A 57 13.88 -0.13 -15.11
CA ILE A 57 15.21 -0.14 -15.71
C ILE A 57 16.30 -0.17 -14.64
N ARG A 58 17.44 -0.80 -14.94
CA ARG A 58 18.59 -0.83 -14.03
C ARG A 58 19.45 0.41 -14.22
N LEU A 59 19.58 1.20 -13.16
CA LEU A 59 20.51 2.33 -13.13
C LEU A 59 21.78 1.93 -12.38
N ARG A 60 22.92 2.43 -12.84
CA ARG A 60 24.20 2.33 -12.15
C ARG A 60 24.75 3.73 -11.91
N SER A 61 25.32 3.97 -10.74
CA SER A 61 26.06 5.21 -10.47
C SER A 61 27.31 5.25 -11.34
N VAL A 62 27.52 6.37 -12.01
CA VAL A 62 28.71 6.68 -12.78
C VAL A 62 29.46 7.75 -12.00
N VAL A 63 30.70 7.44 -11.62
CA VAL A 63 31.58 8.43 -11.00
C VAL A 63 32.34 9.11 -12.10
N ASP A 64 32.09 10.42 -12.26
CA ASP A 64 32.84 11.24 -13.18
C ASP A 64 34.17 11.61 -12.53
N THR A 65 35.24 10.93 -12.93
CA THR A 65 36.58 11.15 -12.39
C THR A 65 37.12 12.54 -12.70
N ASP A 66 36.56 13.21 -13.71
CA ASP A 66 37.16 14.42 -14.28
C ASP A 66 36.57 15.71 -13.70
N ARG A 67 35.35 15.64 -13.14
CA ARG A 67 34.65 16.83 -12.62
C ARG A 67 34.79 17.08 -11.12
N GLY A 68 35.28 16.10 -10.34
CA GLY A 68 35.45 16.24 -8.89
C GLY A 68 34.16 16.59 -8.13
N ASP A 69 33.01 16.47 -8.78
CA ASP A 69 31.70 16.76 -8.19
C ASP A 69 31.08 15.43 -7.73
N ASP A 70 30.79 15.36 -6.43
CA ASP A 70 30.13 14.24 -5.76
C ASP A 70 28.64 14.10 -6.16
N SER A 71 28.15 14.90 -7.13
CA SER A 71 26.82 14.80 -7.71
C SER A 71 26.67 13.56 -8.60
N GLY A 72 26.83 12.37 -8.02
CA GLY A 72 26.81 11.08 -8.70
C GLY A 72 25.76 11.01 -9.82
N ASN A 73 26.22 10.79 -11.06
CA ASN A 73 25.37 10.61 -12.21
C ASN A 73 24.89 9.17 -12.27
N TRP A 74 23.72 8.92 -12.86
CA TRP A 74 23.11 7.61 -12.95
C TRP A 74 22.84 7.29 -14.41
N ARG A 75 23.28 6.12 -14.86
CA ARG A 75 23.13 5.70 -16.25
C ARG A 75 22.35 4.41 -16.33
N TRP A 76 21.45 4.33 -17.31
CA TRP A 76 20.80 3.07 -17.66
C TRP A 76 21.81 2.07 -18.23
N THR A 77 21.85 0.87 -17.63
CA THR A 77 22.77 -0.22 -18.04
C THR A 77 22.26 -1.04 -19.22
N GLN A 78 21.18 -0.60 -19.89
CA GLN A 78 20.44 -1.36 -20.92
C GLN A 78 19.85 -2.69 -20.41
N GLN A 79 19.86 -2.90 -19.10
CA GLN A 79 19.23 -4.03 -18.46
C GLN A 79 17.92 -3.60 -17.80
N HIS A 80 17.03 -4.56 -17.66
CA HIS A 80 15.76 -4.40 -16.98
C HIS A 80 15.71 -5.22 -15.70
N TYR A 81 14.81 -4.85 -14.81
CA TYR A 81 14.41 -5.68 -13.70
C TYR A 81 13.59 -6.87 -14.22
N ASP A 82 13.77 -8.04 -13.60
CA ASP A 82 13.03 -9.25 -13.94
C ASP A 82 11.62 -9.20 -13.34
N GLY A 83 10.71 -8.56 -14.08
CA GLY A 83 9.31 -8.41 -13.68
C GLY A 83 8.62 -7.25 -14.39
N THR A 84 7.29 -7.30 -14.42
CA THR A 84 6.45 -6.19 -14.90
C THR A 84 5.48 -5.81 -13.81
N PHE A 85 5.24 -4.51 -13.67
CA PHE A 85 4.41 -3.95 -12.61
C PHE A 85 3.29 -3.11 -13.20
N THR A 86 2.22 -2.94 -12.45
CA THR A 86 1.11 -2.05 -12.80
C THR A 86 0.92 -1.07 -11.66
N THR A 87 0.73 0.19 -12.00
CA THR A 87 0.45 1.27 -11.06
C THR A 87 -0.62 2.20 -11.62
N PRO A 88 -1.46 2.85 -10.80
CA PRO A 88 -2.36 3.91 -11.25
C PRO A 88 -1.59 5.02 -11.99
N GLY A 89 -2.20 5.59 -13.04
CA GLY A 89 -1.61 6.69 -13.83
C GLY A 89 -1.17 7.86 -12.97
N ARG A 90 -1.96 8.20 -11.94
CA ARG A 90 -1.68 9.32 -11.03
C ARG A 90 -0.43 9.15 -10.16
N PHE A 91 0.22 7.98 -10.18
CA PHE A 91 1.49 7.72 -9.47
C PHE A 91 2.71 7.80 -10.42
N VAL A 92 2.49 8.16 -11.68
CA VAL A 92 3.51 8.17 -12.73
C VAL A 92 3.81 9.61 -13.12
N GLU A 93 5.10 9.93 -13.15
CA GLU A 93 5.62 11.17 -13.71
C GLU A 93 6.39 10.83 -15.00
N PRO A 94 5.98 11.32 -16.19
CA PRO A 94 6.78 11.22 -17.39
C PRO A 94 8.14 11.89 -17.18
N VAL A 95 9.23 11.22 -17.58
CA VAL A 95 10.57 11.81 -17.49
C VAL A 95 11.15 11.99 -18.89
N ASN A 96 11.87 13.07 -19.10
CA ASN A 96 12.61 13.32 -20.34
C ASN A 96 14.11 13.37 -20.03
N PRO A 97 14.75 12.21 -19.82
CA PRO A 97 16.17 12.15 -19.46
C PRO A 97 17.06 12.63 -20.60
N GLU A 98 18.25 13.09 -20.25
CA GLU A 98 19.29 13.36 -21.24
C GLU A 98 19.71 12.04 -21.93
N VAL A 99 19.70 12.05 -23.26
CA VAL A 99 20.04 10.89 -24.07
C VAL A 99 21.43 11.08 -24.66
N PHE A 100 22.37 10.23 -24.24
CA PHE A 100 23.72 10.20 -24.78
C PHE A 100 23.83 9.13 -25.85
N GLY A 101 24.23 9.51 -27.06
CA GLY A 101 24.64 8.58 -28.10
C GLY A 101 26.09 8.17 -27.92
N THR A 102 26.37 6.86 -27.85
CA THR A 102 27.73 6.37 -28.02
C THR A 102 28.10 6.33 -29.51
N SER A 103 29.40 6.30 -29.82
CA SER A 103 29.90 6.03 -31.19
C SER A 103 29.42 4.69 -31.76
N SER A 104 28.97 3.76 -30.90
CA SER A 104 28.33 2.50 -31.29
C SER A 104 26.84 2.62 -31.64
N GLY A 105 26.25 3.83 -31.63
CA GLY A 105 24.85 4.08 -31.96
C GLY A 105 23.85 3.68 -30.87
N GLN A 106 24.33 3.36 -29.67
CA GLN A 106 23.46 3.02 -28.54
C GLN A 106 23.13 4.27 -27.72
N ALA A 107 21.84 4.47 -27.47
CA ALA A 107 21.33 5.53 -26.61
C ALA A 107 21.42 5.11 -25.14
N HIS A 108 21.95 5.99 -24.30
CA HIS A 108 21.92 5.84 -22.84
C HIS A 108 21.13 6.97 -22.20
N LEU A 109 20.27 6.61 -21.26
CA LEU A 109 19.58 7.57 -20.40
C LEU A 109 20.50 7.94 -19.24
N SER A 110 20.62 9.23 -18.96
CA SER A 110 21.36 9.76 -17.81
C SER A 110 20.47 10.58 -16.91
N PHE A 111 20.75 10.53 -15.61
CA PHE A 111 20.06 11.28 -14.57
C PHE A 111 21.05 11.77 -13.53
N THR A 112 20.83 12.93 -12.95
CA THR A 112 21.59 13.39 -11.79
C THR A 112 20.97 12.88 -10.50
N SER A 113 21.77 12.72 -9.44
CA SER A 113 21.25 12.40 -8.10
C SER A 113 20.28 13.47 -7.57
N ALA A 114 20.44 14.73 -7.97
CA ALA A 114 19.55 15.83 -7.58
C ALA A 114 18.17 15.70 -8.23
N GLU A 115 18.12 15.39 -9.54
CA GLU A 115 16.88 15.14 -10.28
C GLU A 115 16.11 13.95 -9.68
N LEU A 116 16.78 12.82 -9.46
CA LEU A 116 16.14 11.63 -8.91
C LEU A 116 15.62 11.86 -7.49
N ARG A 117 16.36 12.56 -6.62
CA ARG A 117 15.84 12.93 -5.29
C ARG A 117 14.62 13.84 -5.39
N THR A 118 14.65 14.81 -6.31
CA THR A 118 13.54 15.75 -6.51
C THR A 118 12.28 15.02 -7.00
N LEU A 119 12.41 14.13 -7.99
CA LEU A 119 11.32 13.29 -8.48
C LEU A 119 10.75 12.40 -7.37
N ALA A 120 11.61 11.75 -6.59
CA ALA A 120 11.21 10.91 -5.46
C ALA A 120 10.41 11.71 -4.42
N SER A 121 10.92 12.87 -4.01
CA SER A 121 10.24 13.73 -3.03
C SER A 121 8.90 14.27 -3.56
N ALA A 122 8.86 14.72 -4.82
CA ALA A 122 7.65 15.26 -5.45
C ALA A 122 6.55 14.19 -5.55
N LEU A 123 6.89 13.00 -6.07
CA LEU A 123 5.95 11.88 -6.17
C LEU A 123 5.43 11.45 -4.79
N TYR A 124 6.33 11.30 -3.82
CA TYR A 124 5.94 10.82 -2.49
C TYR A 124 5.08 11.86 -1.74
N GLY A 125 5.28 13.15 -2.00
CA GLY A 125 4.52 14.24 -1.39
C GLY A 125 3.08 14.31 -1.87
N GLN A 126 2.80 13.78 -3.05
CA GLN A 126 1.45 13.70 -3.61
C GLN A 126 0.67 12.49 -3.09
N LEU A 127 1.33 11.50 -2.49
CA LEU A 127 0.66 10.28 -2.03
C LEU A 127 -0.03 10.48 -0.68
N SER A 128 -1.30 10.11 -0.62
CA SER A 128 -1.99 9.87 0.64
C SER A 128 -1.54 8.55 1.28
N LYS A 129 -1.85 8.35 2.57
CA LYS A 129 -1.63 7.07 3.26
C LYS A 129 -2.32 5.90 2.55
N THR A 130 -3.51 6.13 1.99
CA THR A 130 -4.21 5.13 1.18
C THR A 130 -3.48 4.76 -0.09
N ASP A 131 -2.81 5.73 -0.73
CA ASP A 131 -2.08 5.50 -1.97
C ASP A 131 -0.84 4.63 -1.76
N LEU A 132 -0.19 4.72 -0.59
CA LEU A 132 0.95 3.88 -0.24
C LEU A 132 0.61 2.38 -0.32
N ASN A 133 -0.62 2.00 0.04
CA ASN A 133 -1.11 0.63 -0.04
C ASN A 133 -1.34 0.13 -1.48
N CYS A 134 -1.42 1.05 -2.43
CA CYS A 134 -1.58 0.74 -3.85
C CYS A 134 -0.25 0.64 -4.60
N LEU A 135 0.88 0.95 -3.96
CA LEU A 135 2.19 0.87 -4.59
C LEU A 135 2.56 -0.60 -4.93
N PRO A 136 3.12 -0.85 -6.12
CA PRO A 136 3.61 -2.17 -6.47
C PRO A 136 4.74 -2.61 -5.53
N SER A 137 4.70 -3.87 -5.10
CA SER A 137 5.74 -4.47 -4.27
C SER A 137 6.79 -5.18 -5.12
N VAL A 138 8.06 -4.85 -4.90
CA VAL A 138 9.21 -5.32 -5.67
C VAL A 138 10.17 -6.04 -4.73
N LYS A 139 10.73 -7.16 -5.20
CA LYS A 139 11.76 -7.88 -4.43
C LYS A 139 13.09 -7.17 -4.56
N ARG A 140 13.90 -7.24 -3.51
CA ARG A 140 15.29 -6.84 -3.60
C ARG A 140 16.02 -7.75 -4.59
N THR A 141 16.83 -7.15 -5.44
CA THR A 141 17.72 -7.81 -6.39
C THR A 141 19.08 -7.13 -6.36
N ILE A 142 20.02 -7.62 -7.17
CA ILE A 142 21.33 -6.97 -7.35
C ILE A 142 21.17 -5.58 -7.97
N GLY A 143 20.19 -5.39 -8.86
CA GLY A 143 19.96 -4.12 -9.56
C GLY A 143 18.91 -3.19 -8.95
N PHE A 144 18.21 -3.61 -7.88
CA PHE A 144 17.18 -2.81 -7.23
C PHE A 144 16.97 -3.17 -5.75
N PRO A 145 16.79 -2.22 -4.81
CA PRO A 145 16.83 -0.76 -5.01
C PRO A 145 18.16 -0.28 -5.56
N TYR A 146 18.17 0.88 -6.22
CA TYR A 146 19.40 1.45 -6.78
C TYR A 146 20.42 1.68 -5.66
N ARG A 147 21.69 1.44 -5.94
CA ARG A 147 22.78 1.53 -4.96
C ARG A 147 23.88 2.42 -5.50
N PHE A 148 24.42 3.26 -4.64
CA PHE A 148 25.58 4.07 -4.98
C PHE A 148 26.83 3.24 -4.70
N GLU A 149 27.56 2.92 -5.77
CA GLU A 149 28.89 2.35 -5.68
C GLU A 149 29.86 3.48 -5.33
N GLY A 150 29.94 3.86 -4.05
CA GLY A 150 30.97 4.80 -3.60
C GLY A 150 32.34 4.23 -3.95
N LEU A 151 33.22 5.03 -4.56
CA LEU A 151 34.59 4.63 -4.85
C LEU A 151 35.30 4.26 -3.54
N SER A 152 35.26 2.98 -3.15
CA SER A 152 36.24 2.46 -2.22
C SER A 152 37.53 2.17 -3.00
N PHE A 153 38.22 3.23 -3.41
CA PHE A 153 39.63 3.15 -3.79
C PHE A 153 40.47 3.09 -2.52
N HIS A 154 40.35 2.01 -1.76
CA HIS A 154 41.41 1.61 -0.85
C HIS A 154 42.19 0.47 -1.50
N LEU A 155 43.35 0.84 -2.06
CA LEU A 155 44.48 -0.07 -2.24
C LEU A 155 44.99 -0.49 -0.85
N VAL A 156 44.26 -1.34 -0.14
CA VAL A 156 44.76 -1.99 1.08
C VAL A 156 44.16 -3.40 1.14
N GLU A 157 45.01 -4.37 0.79
CA GLU A 157 44.96 -5.82 1.07
C GLU A 157 43.68 -6.62 0.72
N PRO A 158 43.81 -7.92 0.35
CA PRO A 158 42.72 -8.69 -0.25
C PRO A 158 41.56 -9.07 0.69
N HIS A 159 41.50 -8.58 1.93
CA HIS A 159 40.53 -9.05 2.92
C HIS A 159 39.80 -7.89 3.61
N LEU A 160 38.50 -7.77 3.30
CA LEU A 160 37.45 -6.95 3.96
C LEU A 160 37.31 -5.48 3.52
N ILE A 161 36.77 -5.25 2.32
CA ILE A 161 35.99 -4.03 2.03
C ILE A 161 34.50 -4.40 2.13
N THR A 162 33.93 -4.24 3.32
CA THR A 162 32.48 -4.30 3.58
C THR A 162 31.89 -2.89 3.70
N SER A 163 32.17 -2.01 2.72
CA SER A 163 31.35 -0.79 2.59
C SER A 163 29.98 -1.24 2.08
N ALA A 164 29.07 -1.54 3.01
CA ALA A 164 27.74 -2.02 2.71
C ALA A 164 27.07 -1.11 1.67
N GLU A 165 26.78 -1.65 0.48
CA GLU A 165 26.10 -0.90 -0.57
C GLU A 165 24.81 -0.31 -0.04
N LYS A 166 24.74 1.02 0.08
CA LYS A 166 23.58 1.72 0.62
C LYS A 166 22.56 1.94 -0.50
N ALA A 167 21.30 1.66 -0.20
CA ALA A 167 20.19 1.93 -1.11
C ALA A 167 19.96 3.43 -1.27
N CYS A 168 19.70 3.86 -2.49
CA CYS A 168 19.50 5.25 -2.87
C CYS A 168 18.01 5.49 -3.18
N PHE A 169 17.61 6.76 -3.10
CA PHE A 169 16.27 7.24 -3.47
C PHE A 169 15.13 6.60 -2.66
N ALA A 170 15.41 6.22 -1.42
CA ALA A 170 14.37 5.95 -0.44
C ALA A 170 13.63 7.24 -0.11
N CYS A 171 12.31 7.20 -0.08
CA CYS A 171 11.46 8.32 0.34
C CYS A 171 11.27 8.26 1.87
N VAL A 172 11.53 9.37 2.54
CA VAL A 172 11.49 9.48 4.01
C VAL A 172 10.84 10.81 4.40
N ARG A 173 9.95 10.84 5.40
CA ARG A 173 9.48 12.11 6.00
C ARG A 173 10.46 12.59 7.06
N GLU A 174 10.73 13.89 7.09
CA GLU A 174 11.54 14.51 8.13
C GLU A 174 10.98 14.19 9.52
N GLY A 175 11.83 13.94 10.50
CA GLY A 175 11.41 13.57 11.86
C GLY A 175 10.87 12.14 12.04
N ASN A 176 10.62 11.38 10.96
CA ASN A 176 10.27 9.97 11.02
C ASN A 176 11.48 9.10 10.68
N ASP A 177 11.65 7.97 11.38
CA ASP A 177 12.53 6.90 10.91
C ASP A 177 12.02 6.47 9.51
N PRO A 178 12.89 6.25 8.50
CA PRO A 178 12.51 5.68 7.20
C PRO A 178 11.63 4.43 7.26
N THR A 179 11.66 3.72 8.38
CA THR A 179 10.80 2.58 8.68
C THR A 179 9.47 2.96 9.34
N SER A 180 9.37 4.11 10.01
CA SER A 180 8.22 4.53 10.81
C SER A 180 6.95 4.74 10.01
N ASP A 181 7.04 5.38 8.82
CA ASP A 181 5.86 5.68 8.00
C ASP A 181 5.15 4.41 7.49
N THR A 182 5.89 3.33 7.23
CA THR A 182 5.32 2.03 6.81
C THR A 182 5.05 1.08 7.98
N LEU A 183 5.78 1.24 9.09
CA LEU A 183 5.57 0.46 10.32
C LEU A 183 4.29 0.87 11.04
N ALA A 184 4.00 2.17 11.21
CA ALA A 184 2.78 2.65 11.88
C ALA A 184 1.50 2.15 11.20
N GLU A 185 1.55 1.91 9.89
CA GLU A 185 0.46 1.33 9.11
C GLU A 185 0.26 -0.16 9.38
N ARG A 186 1.29 -0.89 9.82
CA ARG A 186 1.16 -2.32 10.19
C ARG A 186 0.52 -2.53 11.53
N PHE A 187 0.46 -1.54 12.40
CA PHE A 187 -0.05 -1.78 13.75
C PHE A 187 -1.55 -1.51 13.86
N CYS A 188 -2.18 -2.28 14.75
CA CYS A 188 -3.49 -1.95 15.27
C CYS A 188 -3.46 -0.56 15.92
N PRO A 189 -4.41 0.33 15.60
CA PRO A 189 -4.43 1.70 16.13
C PRO A 189 -4.88 1.80 17.59
N ARG A 190 -5.23 0.68 18.23
CA ARG A 190 -5.82 0.63 19.59
C ARG A 190 -5.11 -0.30 20.56
N CYS A 191 -4.30 -1.23 20.08
CA CYS A 191 -3.57 -2.12 20.97
C CYS A 191 -2.40 -1.41 21.64
N GLU A 192 -2.31 -1.55 22.96
CA GLU A 192 -1.14 -1.21 23.75
C GLU A 192 -0.77 -2.41 24.63
N PRO A 193 0.40 -3.05 24.43
CA PRO A 193 1.42 -2.74 23.42
C PRO A 193 0.95 -2.96 21.97
N ALA A 194 1.58 -2.27 21.01
CA ALA A 194 1.20 -2.30 19.60
C ALA A 194 1.22 -3.71 19.01
N VAL A 195 0.15 -4.08 18.29
CA VAL A 195 0.00 -5.40 17.65
C VAL A 195 0.12 -5.24 16.15
N ALA A 196 1.07 -5.96 15.53
CA ALA A 196 1.23 -5.95 14.09
C ALA A 196 0.11 -6.74 13.40
N LEU A 197 -0.36 -6.22 12.27
CA LEU A 197 -1.42 -6.71 11.43
C LEU A 197 -0.94 -6.69 9.98
N ASP A 198 -1.15 -7.81 9.28
CA ASP A 198 -1.04 -7.83 7.83
C ASP A 198 -2.36 -7.36 7.23
N TRP A 199 -2.39 -6.10 6.77
CA TRP A 199 -3.59 -5.53 6.16
C TRP A 199 -4.00 -6.21 4.86
N LYS A 200 -3.12 -6.99 4.24
CA LYS A 200 -3.47 -7.81 3.08
C LYS A 200 -4.30 -9.04 3.48
N ASP A 201 -4.16 -9.52 4.71
CA ASP A 201 -4.99 -10.57 5.29
C ASP A 201 -6.25 -9.96 5.93
N ALA A 202 -7.20 -9.60 5.07
CA ALA A 202 -8.46 -9.00 5.51
C ALA A 202 -9.21 -9.85 6.55
N PRO A 203 -9.31 -11.19 6.45
CA PRO A 203 -9.86 -12.03 7.52
C PRO A 203 -9.16 -11.84 8.87
N ALA A 204 -7.83 -11.87 8.90
CA ALA A 204 -7.08 -11.67 10.15
C ALA A 204 -7.34 -10.28 10.76
N VAL A 205 -7.35 -9.24 9.93
CA VAL A 205 -7.68 -7.88 10.37
C VAL A 205 -9.11 -7.81 10.93
N LEU A 206 -10.09 -8.36 10.22
CA LEU A 206 -11.49 -8.35 10.66
C LEU A 206 -11.67 -9.09 11.99
N ASN A 207 -10.94 -10.20 12.22
CA ASN A 207 -10.93 -10.89 13.51
C ASN A 207 -10.38 -10.01 14.63
N HIS A 208 -9.25 -9.36 14.38
CA HIS A 208 -8.61 -8.50 15.37
C HIS A 208 -9.48 -7.28 15.71
N MET A 209 -10.03 -6.59 14.70
CA MET A 209 -10.90 -5.43 14.92
C MET A 209 -12.23 -5.83 15.55
N ALA A 210 -12.77 -7.00 15.21
CA ALA A 210 -13.95 -7.55 15.88
C ALA A 210 -13.72 -7.80 17.37
N ALA A 211 -12.52 -8.25 17.76
CA ALA A 211 -12.15 -8.40 19.17
C ALA A 211 -12.17 -7.06 19.91
N HIS A 212 -11.67 -5.99 19.27
CA HIS A 212 -11.80 -4.63 19.80
C HIS A 212 -13.28 -4.21 19.93
N ILE A 213 -14.08 -4.38 18.88
CA ILE A 213 -15.50 -3.98 18.90
C ILE A 213 -16.27 -4.68 20.03
N LEU A 214 -16.03 -5.97 20.28
CA LEU A 214 -16.81 -6.72 21.29
C LEU A 214 -16.27 -6.66 22.72
N HIS A 215 -14.98 -6.35 22.92
CA HIS A 215 -14.32 -6.56 24.20
C HIS A 215 -13.46 -5.39 24.69
N ASP A 216 -13.21 -4.37 23.85
CA ASP A 216 -12.47 -3.18 24.26
C ASP A 216 -13.38 -2.22 25.04
N PRO A 217 -13.15 -1.99 26.34
CA PRO A 217 -14.01 -1.12 27.14
C PRO A 217 -13.97 0.36 26.70
N PHE A 218 -12.99 0.76 25.87
CA PHE A 218 -12.85 2.11 25.35
C PHE A 218 -13.52 2.32 23.99
N ILE A 219 -14.09 1.27 23.40
CA ILE A 219 -14.88 1.35 22.18
C ILE A 219 -16.34 1.30 22.56
N ARG A 220 -17.08 2.32 22.11
CA ARG A 220 -18.52 2.41 22.35
C ARG A 220 -19.25 1.86 21.13
N ASP A 221 -20.05 0.82 21.29
CA ASP A 221 -20.82 0.24 20.20
C ASP A 221 -21.78 1.27 19.55
N SER A 222 -22.22 2.26 20.35
CA SER A 222 -23.12 3.33 19.92
C SER A 222 -22.57 4.25 18.83
N VAL A 223 -21.25 4.26 18.59
CA VAL A 223 -20.65 5.06 17.50
C VAL A 223 -20.51 4.29 16.19
N GLU A 224 -21.01 3.05 16.13
CA GLU A 224 -20.98 2.18 14.96
C GLU A 224 -19.57 2.12 14.31
N PRO A 225 -18.53 1.71 15.07
CA PRO A 225 -17.14 1.76 14.60
C PRO A 225 -16.90 0.91 13.34
N CYS A 226 -16.05 1.40 12.45
CA CYS A 226 -15.67 0.68 11.24
C CYS A 226 -14.97 -0.65 11.55
N GLY A 227 -15.40 -1.75 10.92
CA GLY A 227 -14.78 -3.07 11.08
C GLY A 227 -13.32 -3.20 10.65
N PHE A 228 -12.72 -2.18 10.00
CA PHE A 228 -11.30 -2.17 9.61
C PHE A 228 -10.44 -1.19 10.41
N CYS A 229 -10.93 0.04 10.62
CA CYS A 229 -10.13 1.10 11.24
C CYS A 229 -10.70 1.63 12.55
N LEU A 230 -11.84 1.11 13.01
CA LEU A 230 -12.53 1.49 14.25
C LEU A 230 -12.97 2.96 14.34
N ARG A 231 -12.81 3.75 13.28
CA ARG A 231 -13.37 5.12 13.21
C ARG A 231 -14.90 5.07 13.26
N PRO A 232 -15.54 6.03 13.96
CA PRO A 232 -16.98 6.06 14.14
C PRO A 232 -17.71 6.37 12.84
N SER A 233 -18.96 5.92 12.72
CA SER A 233 -19.89 6.41 11.69
C SER A 233 -20.23 7.89 11.97
N PRO A 234 -20.29 8.78 10.95
CA PRO A 234 -20.24 8.53 9.52
C PRO A 234 -18.83 8.72 8.89
N GLN A 235 -17.74 8.72 9.67
CA GLN A 235 -16.39 8.94 9.13
C GLN A 235 -15.95 7.81 8.19
N CYS A 236 -16.53 6.62 8.33
CA CYS A 236 -16.33 5.48 7.44
C CYS A 236 -17.67 4.94 7.00
N VAL A 237 -17.95 5.05 5.70
CA VAL A 237 -19.25 4.70 5.12
C VAL A 237 -19.03 3.60 4.09
N ILE A 238 -19.66 2.45 4.33
CA ILE A 238 -19.54 1.28 3.46
C ILE A 238 -20.85 1.08 2.71
N TYR A 239 -20.78 0.93 1.40
CA TYR A 239 -21.92 0.57 0.56
C TYR A 239 -21.78 -0.85 0.05
N LEU A 240 -22.91 -1.52 -0.13
CA LEU A 240 -22.98 -2.84 -0.73
C LEU A 240 -23.61 -2.75 -2.13
N ARG A 241 -23.19 -3.67 -2.99
CA ARG A 241 -23.76 -3.92 -4.32
C ARG A 241 -24.06 -5.40 -4.49
N LYS A 242 -24.91 -5.74 -5.45
CA LYS A 242 -25.14 -7.12 -5.87
C LYS A 242 -23.90 -7.66 -6.59
N GLY A 243 -23.44 -8.85 -6.22
CA GLY A 243 -22.36 -9.56 -6.91
C GLY A 243 -22.72 -9.93 -8.35
N LYS A 244 -21.72 -10.06 -9.22
CA LYS A 244 -21.89 -10.46 -10.63
C LYS A 244 -21.90 -11.99 -10.79
N GLY A 245 -22.61 -12.47 -11.82
CA GLY A 245 -22.58 -13.87 -12.25
C GLY A 245 -23.35 -14.84 -11.34
N LYS A 246 -22.94 -16.11 -11.32
CA LYS A 246 -23.59 -17.18 -10.54
C LYS A 246 -23.54 -16.96 -9.01
N LYS A 247 -22.73 -16.02 -8.52
CA LYS A 247 -22.61 -15.65 -7.10
C LYS A 247 -23.39 -14.36 -6.81
N ARG A 248 -24.72 -14.43 -6.79
CA ARG A 248 -25.64 -13.27 -6.56
C ARG A 248 -25.63 -12.70 -5.13
N GLY A 249 -24.60 -12.98 -4.33
CA GLY A 249 -24.50 -12.49 -2.96
C GLY A 249 -24.11 -11.00 -2.88
N PRO A 250 -24.31 -10.35 -1.72
CA PRO A 250 -23.80 -9.01 -1.46
C PRO A 250 -22.27 -8.96 -1.60
N GLN A 251 -21.77 -7.80 -2.04
CA GLN A 251 -20.36 -7.46 -2.15
C GLN A 251 -20.16 -6.01 -1.72
N VAL A 252 -19.00 -5.70 -1.14
CA VAL A 252 -18.63 -4.30 -0.88
C VAL A 252 -18.48 -3.57 -2.22
N ASP A 253 -19.09 -2.39 -2.29
CA ASP A 253 -18.87 -1.45 -3.37
C ASP A 253 -17.70 -0.54 -3.01
N TYR A 254 -16.49 -0.97 -3.37
CA TYR A 254 -15.25 -0.22 -3.08
C TYR A 254 -15.17 1.12 -3.83
N VAL A 255 -15.97 1.32 -4.88
CA VAL A 255 -16.00 2.59 -5.63
C VAL A 255 -16.90 3.60 -4.91
N LYS A 256 -18.05 3.14 -4.42
CA LYS A 256 -19.01 3.99 -3.71
C LYS A 256 -18.65 4.22 -2.23
N SER A 257 -17.98 3.25 -1.59
CA SER A 257 -17.56 3.34 -0.18
C SER A 257 -16.49 4.40 0.02
N LYS A 258 -16.53 5.13 1.14
CA LYS A 258 -15.65 6.27 1.40
C LYS A 258 -15.22 6.32 2.86
N GLY A 259 -14.14 7.06 3.10
CA GLY A 259 -13.71 7.44 4.44
C GLY A 259 -12.84 6.41 5.16
N CYS A 260 -12.91 5.10 4.87
CA CYS A 260 -12.01 4.12 5.50
C CYS A 260 -10.68 3.99 4.74
N GLU A 261 -9.60 4.50 5.32
CA GLU A 261 -8.25 4.44 4.73
C GLU A 261 -7.65 3.03 4.74
N ARG A 262 -8.22 2.13 5.53
CA ARG A 262 -7.76 0.75 5.70
C ARG A 262 -8.73 -0.27 5.10
N LEU A 263 -9.61 0.16 4.19
CA LEU A 263 -10.58 -0.71 3.54
C LEU A 263 -9.86 -1.57 2.50
N VAL A 264 -9.67 -2.84 2.81
CA VAL A 264 -9.02 -3.81 1.94
C VAL A 264 -10.02 -4.74 1.27
N LYS A 265 -9.68 -5.25 0.09
CA LYS A 265 -10.56 -6.15 -0.66
C LYS A 265 -10.64 -7.52 0.03
N PHE A 266 -11.85 -8.01 0.25
CA PHE A 266 -12.09 -9.35 0.79
C PHE A 266 -13.28 -10.04 0.12
N ALA A 267 -13.29 -11.37 0.19
CA ALA A 267 -14.40 -12.17 -0.31
C ALA A 267 -15.54 -12.18 0.73
N TYR A 268 -16.64 -11.48 0.41
CA TYR A 268 -17.76 -11.30 1.33
C TYR A 268 -18.32 -12.61 1.90
N GLY A 269 -18.68 -13.57 1.04
CA GLY A 269 -19.32 -14.83 1.46
C GLY A 269 -18.52 -15.59 2.52
N PRO A 270 -17.25 -15.94 2.26
CA PRO A 270 -16.39 -16.55 3.26
C PRO A 270 -16.23 -15.73 4.55
N ALA A 271 -16.14 -14.41 4.46
CA ALA A 271 -16.02 -13.53 5.63
C ALA A 271 -17.33 -13.36 6.42
N SER A 272 -18.47 -13.64 5.80
CA SER A 272 -19.79 -13.63 6.48
C SER A 272 -20.07 -14.89 7.29
N THR A 273 -19.12 -15.83 7.37
CA THR A 273 -19.26 -17.10 8.06
C THR A 273 -18.14 -17.29 9.07
N SER A 274 -18.50 -17.48 10.34
CA SER A 274 -17.55 -17.78 11.41
C SER A 274 -16.92 -19.16 11.20
N LYS A 275 -15.60 -19.25 11.37
CA LYS A 275 -14.83 -20.50 11.31
C LYS A 275 -13.83 -20.59 12.47
N PRO A 276 -13.34 -21.78 12.84
CA PRO A 276 -12.38 -21.93 13.95
C PRO A 276 -11.12 -21.05 13.83
N ASN A 277 -10.56 -20.92 12.62
CA ASN A 277 -9.36 -20.12 12.36
C ASN A 277 -9.66 -18.67 11.95
N SER A 278 -10.93 -18.32 11.77
CA SER A 278 -11.38 -16.98 11.44
C SER A 278 -12.77 -16.76 12.07
N PRO A 279 -12.82 -16.55 13.39
CA PRO A 279 -14.08 -16.60 14.13
C PRO A 279 -15.02 -15.44 13.78
N SER A 280 -14.52 -14.33 13.24
CA SER A 280 -15.36 -13.17 12.91
C SER A 280 -16.22 -13.41 11.68
N SER A 281 -17.53 -13.18 11.83
CA SER A 281 -18.45 -12.92 10.73
C SER A 281 -18.81 -11.44 10.58
N ASN A 282 -18.01 -10.54 11.17
CA ASN A 282 -18.26 -9.11 11.15
C ASN A 282 -18.07 -8.53 9.75
N VAL A 283 -19.15 -8.49 8.97
CA VAL A 283 -19.21 -7.88 7.65
C VAL A 283 -20.27 -6.77 7.61
N PRO A 284 -20.18 -5.79 6.70
CA PRO A 284 -21.24 -4.82 6.49
C PRO A 284 -22.50 -5.52 5.97
N ILE A 285 -23.68 -5.22 6.52
CA ILE A 285 -24.99 -5.76 6.15
C ILE A 285 -25.99 -4.62 5.90
N VAL A 286 -26.97 -4.84 5.03
CA VAL A 286 -28.04 -3.85 4.77
C VAL A 286 -29.06 -3.91 5.90
N CYS A 287 -29.41 -2.76 6.48
CA CYS A 287 -30.55 -2.68 7.40
C CYS A 287 -31.85 -2.64 6.59
N PRO A 288 -32.80 -3.58 6.81
CA PRO A 288 -34.05 -3.66 6.05
C PRO A 288 -35.04 -2.54 6.37
N LEU A 289 -34.80 -1.77 7.44
CA LEU A 289 -35.61 -0.62 7.84
C LEU A 289 -35.04 0.72 7.36
N CYS A 290 -33.80 0.71 6.88
CA CYS A 290 -33.19 1.89 6.26
C CYS A 290 -33.62 2.00 4.79
N PRO A 291 -33.57 3.21 4.20
CA PRO A 291 -33.83 3.39 2.77
C PRO A 291 -32.92 2.54 1.86
N ASP A 292 -33.38 2.18 0.66
CA ASP A 292 -32.71 1.27 -0.31
C ASP A 292 -31.28 1.68 -0.75
N HIS A 293 -30.84 2.88 -0.39
CA HIS A 293 -29.52 3.42 -0.69
C HIS A 293 -28.73 3.87 0.54
N ALA A 294 -29.21 3.52 1.73
CA ALA A 294 -28.50 3.76 2.96
C ALA A 294 -27.16 3.00 2.99
N PRO A 295 -26.17 3.53 3.71
CA PRO A 295 -24.96 2.77 4.02
C PRO A 295 -25.26 1.46 4.72
N ALA A 296 -24.40 0.46 4.49
CA ALA A 296 -24.42 -0.78 5.24
C ALA A 296 -23.86 -0.58 6.65
N VAL A 297 -24.35 -1.39 7.58
CA VAL A 297 -23.97 -1.38 9.00
C VAL A 297 -23.14 -2.63 9.26
N TRP A 298 -22.02 -2.52 9.96
CA TRP A 298 -21.24 -3.71 10.36
C TRP A 298 -22.07 -4.61 11.26
N LYS A 299 -22.07 -5.93 11.00
CA LYS A 299 -22.90 -6.92 11.70
C LYS A 299 -22.87 -6.74 13.21
N TYR A 300 -21.69 -6.54 13.79
CA TYR A 300 -21.53 -6.46 15.24
C TYR A 300 -22.08 -5.15 15.84
N ASN A 301 -22.20 -4.11 15.04
CA ASN A 301 -22.77 -2.81 15.46
C ASN A 301 -24.29 -2.75 15.23
N PHE A 302 -24.89 -3.76 14.61
CA PHE A 302 -26.27 -3.69 14.13
C PHE A 302 -27.28 -3.55 15.28
N ALA A 303 -27.02 -4.17 16.43
CA ALA A 303 -27.86 -4.01 17.61
C ALA A 303 -27.95 -2.53 18.05
N SER A 304 -26.80 -1.86 18.18
CA SER A 304 -26.72 -0.44 18.53
C SER A 304 -27.33 0.47 17.46
N HIS A 305 -27.09 0.15 16.19
CA HIS A 305 -27.72 0.86 15.08
C HIS A 305 -29.25 0.80 15.18
N PHE A 306 -29.80 -0.38 15.47
CA PHE A 306 -31.24 -0.61 15.56
C PHE A 306 -31.86 0.17 16.72
N GLU A 307 -31.25 0.10 17.91
CA GLU A 307 -31.71 0.84 19.10
C GLU A 307 -31.72 2.35 18.87
N ARG A 308 -30.71 2.88 18.15
CA ARG A 308 -30.55 4.31 17.90
C ARG A 308 -31.43 4.81 16.76
N THR A 309 -31.50 4.07 15.65
CA THR A 309 -32.10 4.52 14.39
C THR A 309 -33.54 4.04 14.24
N HIS A 310 -33.89 2.93 14.88
CA HIS A 310 -35.20 2.28 14.80
C HIS A 310 -35.79 1.94 16.19
N PRO A 311 -35.83 2.88 17.16
CA PRO A 311 -36.19 2.60 18.56
C PRO A 311 -37.61 2.07 18.76
N ARG A 312 -38.50 2.23 17.77
CA ARG A 312 -39.91 1.79 17.82
C ARG A 312 -40.15 0.45 17.13
N SER A 313 -39.13 -0.14 16.52
CA SER A 313 -39.24 -1.39 15.79
C SER A 313 -38.94 -2.57 16.71
N ALA A 314 -39.59 -3.72 16.49
CA ALA A 314 -39.33 -4.93 17.26
C ALA A 314 -38.00 -5.56 16.83
N ARG A 315 -36.98 -5.47 17.67
CA ARG A 315 -35.60 -5.93 17.41
C ARG A 315 -35.54 -7.42 17.13
N GLU A 316 -36.36 -8.20 17.84
CA GLU A 316 -36.39 -9.66 17.82
C GLU A 316 -36.70 -10.18 16.41
N LYS A 317 -37.46 -9.43 15.61
CA LYS A 317 -37.79 -9.80 14.22
C LYS A 317 -36.60 -9.81 13.28
N TYR A 318 -35.50 -9.14 13.65
CA TYR A 318 -34.33 -8.95 12.81
C TYR A 318 -33.07 -9.61 13.40
N GLU A 319 -33.18 -10.27 14.55
CA GLU A 319 -32.05 -10.80 15.30
C GLU A 319 -31.22 -11.78 14.46
N ASP A 320 -31.86 -12.64 13.67
CA ASP A 320 -31.19 -13.60 12.80
C ASP A 320 -30.17 -12.98 11.82
N ILE A 321 -30.33 -11.70 11.48
CA ILE A 321 -29.45 -11.00 10.54
C ILE A 321 -28.11 -10.65 11.20
N PHE A 322 -28.10 -10.39 12.51
CA PHE A 322 -26.94 -9.88 13.23
C PHE A 322 -26.53 -10.70 14.45
N LYS A 323 -27.23 -11.80 14.73
CA LYS A 323 -26.91 -12.72 15.82
C LYS A 323 -25.46 -13.21 15.70
N ILE A 324 -24.76 -13.13 16.83
CA ILE A 324 -23.40 -13.62 16.98
C ILE A 324 -23.49 -14.93 17.76
N GLU A 325 -23.15 -16.03 17.11
CA GLU A 325 -23.30 -17.37 17.68
C GLU A 325 -22.31 -17.62 18.84
N GLY A 326 -22.63 -18.57 19.72
CA GLY A 326 -21.82 -18.85 20.91
C GLY A 326 -20.37 -19.22 20.58
N ALA A 327 -20.16 -20.07 19.57
CA ALA A 327 -18.81 -20.44 19.13
C ALA A 327 -18.02 -19.25 18.56
N GLU A 328 -18.70 -18.37 17.83
CA GLU A 328 -18.12 -17.14 17.28
C GLU A 328 -17.69 -16.19 18.41
N ARG A 329 -18.56 -15.94 19.40
CA ARG A 329 -18.23 -15.12 20.57
C ARG A 329 -17.02 -15.65 21.34
N HIS A 330 -16.97 -16.97 21.57
CA HIS A 330 -15.82 -17.58 22.23
C HIS A 330 -14.53 -17.42 21.41
N GLY A 331 -14.58 -17.60 20.09
CA GLY A 331 -13.42 -17.43 19.22
C GLY A 331 -12.90 -15.98 19.19
N ILE A 332 -13.81 -15.00 19.20
CA ILE A 332 -13.43 -13.58 19.26
C ILE A 332 -12.86 -13.21 20.63
N LEU A 333 -13.43 -13.72 21.72
CA LEU A 333 -12.87 -13.53 23.06
C LEU A 333 -11.47 -14.16 23.19
N ALA A 334 -11.26 -15.34 22.61
CA ALA A 334 -9.94 -15.95 22.55
C ALA A 334 -8.95 -15.08 21.76
N THR A 335 -9.38 -14.49 20.65
CA THR A 335 -8.59 -13.52 19.87
C THR A 335 -8.24 -12.29 20.70
N TRP A 336 -9.20 -11.73 21.44
CA TRP A 336 -8.98 -10.61 22.34
C TRP A 336 -7.92 -10.93 23.39
N ASN A 337 -8.07 -12.04 24.11
CA ASN A 337 -7.15 -12.42 25.17
C ASN A 337 -5.75 -12.74 24.64
N ALA A 338 -5.65 -13.32 23.44
CA ALA A 338 -4.39 -13.70 22.82
C ALA A 338 -3.71 -12.58 22.02
N ARG A 339 -4.29 -11.38 21.93
CA ARG A 339 -3.82 -10.32 21.01
C ARG A 339 -2.38 -9.86 21.26
N HIS A 340 -1.91 -9.91 22.52
CA HIS A 340 -0.55 -9.52 22.90
C HIS A 340 0.41 -10.70 23.05
N THR A 341 -0.10 -11.93 23.12
CA THR A 341 0.71 -13.14 23.00
C THR A 341 1.07 -13.31 21.54
N ALA A 342 2.13 -12.64 21.11
CA ALA A 342 2.61 -12.68 19.74
C ALA A 342 2.61 -14.13 19.21
N ARG A 343 1.84 -14.39 18.15
CA ARG A 343 2.24 -15.47 17.25
C ARG A 343 3.55 -15.01 16.65
N ALA A 344 4.65 -15.49 17.21
CA ALA A 344 5.97 -15.37 16.63
C ALA A 344 6.04 -16.17 15.32
N THR A 345 5.27 -15.78 14.31
CA THR A 345 5.71 -15.86 12.92
C THR A 345 6.58 -14.64 12.65
N VAL A 346 7.58 -14.42 13.50
CA VAL A 346 8.81 -13.81 13.00
C VAL A 346 9.38 -14.90 12.11
N ALA A 347 9.02 -14.87 10.83
CA ALA A 347 9.95 -15.39 9.84
C ALA A 347 11.30 -14.79 10.24
N LYS A 348 12.26 -15.62 10.62
CA LYS A 348 13.63 -15.19 10.94
C LYS A 348 14.16 -14.51 9.68
N SER A 349 13.85 -13.24 9.52
CA SER A 349 14.43 -12.37 8.54
C SER A 349 15.81 -12.07 9.07
N ASN A 350 16.73 -13.01 8.85
CA ASN A 350 18.17 -12.77 8.86
C ASN A 350 18.57 -11.79 7.73
N THR A 351 17.62 -11.18 7.03
CA THR A 351 17.82 -10.11 6.07
C THR A 351 18.41 -8.92 6.80
N THR A 352 19.72 -8.72 6.61
CA THR A 352 20.42 -7.50 6.98
C THR A 352 19.59 -6.32 6.50
N HIS A 353 19.15 -5.49 7.46
CA HIS A 353 18.31 -4.35 7.19
C HIS A 353 18.95 -3.50 6.09
N LEU A 354 18.20 -3.20 5.04
CA LEU A 354 18.70 -2.41 3.92
C LEU A 354 19.13 -1.03 4.41
N ALA A 355 20.44 -0.79 4.46
CA ALA A 355 21.01 0.51 4.78
C ALA A 355 20.67 1.51 3.67
N ILE A 356 20.26 2.73 4.05
CA ILE A 356 19.90 3.81 3.12
C ILE A 356 21.05 4.82 3.07
N SER A 357 21.32 5.35 1.88
CA SER A 357 22.34 6.37 1.66
C SER A 357 21.81 7.73 2.11
N ASP A 358 22.43 8.33 3.12
CA ASP A 358 22.02 9.65 3.64
C ASP A 358 22.14 10.77 2.59
N SER A 359 23.11 10.69 1.70
CA SER A 359 23.29 11.64 0.59
C SER A 359 22.25 11.50 -0.54
N HIS A 360 21.68 10.30 -0.70
CA HIS A 360 20.80 9.97 -1.83
C HIS A 360 19.35 9.68 -1.40
N ARG A 361 19.00 9.85 -0.13
CA ARG A 361 17.61 9.75 0.33
C ARG A 361 16.81 10.99 -0.09
N ALA A 362 15.54 10.78 -0.41
CA ALA A 362 14.59 11.84 -0.71
C ALA A 362 13.82 12.17 0.58
N VAL A 363 14.13 13.31 1.17
CA VAL A 363 13.48 13.76 2.41
C VAL A 363 12.35 14.70 2.05
N LEU A 364 11.17 14.45 2.62
CA LEU A 364 10.07 15.39 2.59
C LEU A 364 10.04 16.20 3.88
N PRO A 365 9.98 17.54 3.81
CA PRO A 365 9.68 18.34 4.98
C PRO A 365 8.28 17.98 5.52
N LEU A 366 8.13 18.04 6.84
CA LEU A 366 6.86 17.76 7.53
C LEU A 366 5.75 18.77 7.20
#